data_AF-A0A3M2BSK6-F1
#
_entry.id   AF-A0A3M2BSK6-F1
#
_cell.length_a   1.000
_cell.length_b   1.000
_cell.length_c   1.000
_cell.angle_alpha   90.00
_cell.angle_beta   90.00
_cell.angle_gamma   90.00
#
_symmetry.space_group_name_H-M   'P 1'
#
loop_
_entity.id
_entity.type
_entity.pdbx_description
1 polymer ?
#
loop_
_entity_poly.entity_id
_entity_poly.type
_entity_poly.pdbx_seq_one_letter_code
_entity_poly.pdbx_strand_id
1 'polypeptide(L)'
;MSSEEAVERVLQALAVELRATRRIGEIEAQVERSRGYFSKVAGRKWRISLDLLMKTLEILQIEPAVFFARALAPPGDEPREPETRDAGTVVGSTLPRRPSWP
;
A
#
# COMPACT_ATOMS: atom_id res chain seq x y z
N MET A 1 16.16 -8.87 1.56
CA MET A 1 15.12 -8.88 2.59
C MET A 1 15.31 -10.11 3.46
N SER A 2 15.54 -9.93 4.76
CA SER A 2 15.58 -11.06 5.70
C SER A 2 14.15 -11.49 6.08
N SER A 3 13.98 -12.72 6.57
CA SER A 3 12.68 -13.19 7.07
C SER A 3 12.13 -12.32 8.20
N GLU A 4 13.01 -11.73 9.01
CA GLU A 4 12.66 -10.81 10.10
C GLU A 4 12.13 -9.49 9.55
N GLU A 5 12.81 -8.91 8.56
CA GLU A 5 12.40 -7.68 7.88
C GLU A 5 11.03 -7.84 7.17
N ALA A 6 10.79 -8.99 6.53
CA ALA A 6 9.50 -9.31 5.93
C ALA A 6 8.35 -9.32 6.96
N VAL A 7 8.59 -9.93 8.13
CA VAL A 7 7.61 -9.95 9.22
C VAL A 7 7.35 -8.54 9.75
N GLU A 8 8.40 -7.73 9.95
CA GLU A 8 8.24 -6.35 10.38
C GLU A 8 7.38 -5.53 9.42
N ARG A 9 7.60 -5.69 8.12
CA ARG A 9 6.83 -4.99 7.09
C ARG A 9 5.37 -5.40 7.06
N VAL A 10 5.07 -6.68 7.21
CA VAL A 10 3.70 -7.19 7.34
C VAL A 10 3.00 -6.59 8.56
N LEU A 11 3.66 -6.55 9.72
CA LEU A 11 3.10 -5.96 10.94
C LEU A 11 2.87 -4.46 10.80
N GLN A 12 3.78 -3.76 10.12
CA GLN A 12 3.67 -2.33 9.86
C GLN A 12 2.51 -2.03 8.90
N ALA A 13 2.36 -2.79 7.82
CA ALA A 13 1.24 -2.68 6.90
C ALA A 13 -0.09 -2.93 7.61
N LEU A 14 -0.18 -4.00 8.42
CA LEU A 14 -1.38 -4.27 9.22
C LEU A 14 -1.73 -3.11 10.15
N ALA A 15 -0.74 -2.50 10.81
CA ALA A 15 -0.97 -1.34 11.68
C ALA A 15 -1.50 -0.11 10.92
N VAL A 16 -1.10 0.09 9.66
CA VAL A 16 -1.62 1.14 8.80
C VAL A 16 -3.09 0.89 8.47
N GLU A 17 -3.43 -0.32 8.00
CA GLU A 17 -4.81 -0.68 7.65
C GLU A 17 -5.74 -0.57 8.88
N LEU A 18 -5.28 -1.03 10.04
CA LEU A 18 -6.04 -0.91 11.29
C LEU A 18 -6.26 0.57 11.69
N ARG A 19 -5.27 1.45 11.55
CA ARG A 19 -5.44 2.88 11.85
C ARG A 19 -6.44 3.56 10.91
N ALA A 20 -6.48 3.16 9.64
CA ALA A 20 -7.40 3.73 8.65
C ALA A 20 -8.87 3.49 9.02
N THR A 21 -9.20 2.34 9.62
CA THR A 21 -10.60 1.97 9.89
C THR A 21 -11.27 2.71 11.06
N ARG A 22 -10.52 3.32 11.99
CA ARG A 22 -11.04 3.90 13.26
C ARG A 22 -11.91 2.94 14.13
N ARG A 23 -12.01 1.66 13.76
CA ARG A 23 -12.84 0.62 14.41
C ARG A 23 -12.00 -0.49 15.05
N ILE A 24 -10.74 -0.20 15.37
CA ILE A 24 -9.77 -1.18 15.91
C ILE A 24 -10.35 -1.97 17.09
N GLY A 25 -11.05 -1.31 18.02
CA GLY A 25 -11.64 -1.99 19.18
C GLY A 25 -12.74 -2.99 18.82
N GLU A 26 -13.50 -2.75 17.75
CA GLU A 26 -14.51 -3.68 17.26
C GLU A 26 -13.88 -4.88 16.55
N ILE A 27 -12.78 -4.65 15.83
CA ILE A 27 -12.01 -5.72 15.20
C ILE A 27 -11.39 -6.61 16.28
N GLU A 28 -10.78 -6.02 17.32
CA GLU A 28 -10.24 -6.76 18.47
C GLU A 28 -11.31 -7.62 19.13
N ALA A 29 -12.51 -7.09 19.34
CA ALA A 29 -13.62 -7.86 19.89
C ALA A 29 -14.04 -9.03 18.97
N GLN A 30 -14.13 -8.79 17.66
CA GLN A 30 -14.50 -9.82 16.67
C GLN A 30 -13.46 -10.95 16.55
N VAL A 31 -12.17 -10.64 16.77
CA VAL A 31 -11.11 -11.67 16.80
C VAL A 31 -10.82 -12.21 18.20
N GLU A 32 -11.72 -11.96 19.16
CA GLU A 32 -11.63 -12.43 20.56
C GLU A 32 -10.33 -12.00 21.27
N ARG A 33 -9.86 -10.78 20.99
CA ARG A 33 -8.68 -10.18 21.61
C ARG A 33 -9.04 -9.03 22.54
N SER A 34 -8.21 -8.85 23.56
CA SER A 34 -8.35 -7.74 24.50
C SER A 34 -8.13 -6.41 23.79
N ARG A 35 -8.80 -5.36 24.29
CA ARG A 35 -8.61 -3.99 23.81
C ARG A 35 -7.13 -3.58 23.87
N GLY A 36 -6.61 -3.02 22.79
CA GLY A 36 -5.21 -2.60 22.65
C GLY A 36 -4.24 -3.75 22.33
N TYR A 37 -4.74 -4.94 21.98
CA TYR A 37 -3.93 -6.04 21.45
C TYR A 37 -3.15 -5.61 20.21
N PHE A 38 -3.80 -5.00 19.21
CA PHE A 38 -3.11 -4.62 17.98
C PHE A 38 -2.10 -3.48 18.19
N SER A 39 -2.33 -2.61 19.17
CA SER A 39 -1.34 -1.60 19.58
C SER A 39 -0.05 -2.25 20.13
N LYS A 40 -0.17 -3.38 20.84
CA LYS A 40 0.98 -4.14 21.35
C LYS A 40 1.70 -4.94 20.25
N VAL A 41 0.93 -5.49 19.30
CA VAL A 41 1.47 -6.18 18.11
C VAL A 41 2.24 -5.20 17.22
N ALA A 42 1.67 -4.03 16.92
CA ALA A 42 2.33 -2.98 16.14
C ALA A 42 3.57 -2.41 16.84
N GLY A 43 3.56 -2.36 18.18
CA GLY A 43 4.72 -1.98 19.00
C GLY A 43 5.82 -3.05 19.10
N ARG A 44 5.77 -4.10 18.27
CA ARG A 44 6.74 -5.22 18.19
C ARG A 44 6.91 -6.02 19.47
N LYS A 45 6.01 -5.88 20.44
CA LYS A 45 6.12 -6.62 21.72
C LYS A 45 5.57 -8.04 21.62
N TRP A 46 4.67 -8.30 20.65
CA TRP A 46 3.89 -9.53 20.57
C TRP A 46 3.85 -10.06 19.13
N ARG A 47 4.00 -11.39 18.98
CA ARG A 47 3.79 -12.09 17.71
C ARG A 47 2.30 -12.25 17.43
N ILE A 48 1.90 -12.05 16.18
CA ILE A 48 0.57 -12.39 15.65
C ILE A 48 0.65 -13.74 14.94
N SER A 49 -0.34 -14.61 15.12
CA SER A 49 -0.42 -15.85 14.33
C SER A 49 -0.92 -15.54 12.92
N LEU A 50 -0.54 -16.38 11.95
CA LEU A 50 -1.04 -16.26 10.58
C LEU A 50 -2.57 -16.37 10.54
N ASP A 51 -3.17 -17.30 11.29
CA ASP A 51 -4.63 -17.45 11.39
C ASP A 51 -5.32 -16.16 11.85
N LEU A 52 -4.77 -15.51 12.88
CA LEU A 52 -5.31 -14.26 13.41
C LEU A 52 -5.16 -13.11 12.41
N LEU A 53 -4.03 -13.06 11.69
CA LEU A 53 -3.82 -12.12 10.60
C LEU A 53 -4.88 -12.32 9.49
N MET A 54 -5.10 -13.56 9.04
CA MET A 54 -6.09 -13.87 8.00
C MET A 54 -7.51 -13.46 8.40
N LYS A 55 -7.94 -13.79 9.62
CA LYS A 55 -9.23 -13.34 10.16
C LYS A 55 -9.34 -11.83 10.23
N THR A 56 -8.26 -11.15 10.60
CA THR A 56 -8.23 -9.68 10.65
C THR A 56 -8.41 -9.09 9.26
N LEU A 57 -7.75 -9.64 8.24
CA LEU A 57 -7.89 -9.20 6.85
C LEU A 57 -9.30 -9.46 6.31
N GLU A 58 -9.92 -10.58 6.67
CA GLU A 58 -11.30 -10.91 6.33
C GLU A 58 -12.29 -9.87 6.89
N ILE A 59 -12.15 -9.50 8.17
CA ILE A 59 -12.98 -8.44 8.79
C ILE A 59 -12.76 -7.09 8.11
N LEU A 60 -11.52 -6.80 7.72
CA LEU A 60 -11.16 -5.59 6.98
C LEU A 60 -11.59 -5.62 5.51
N GLN A 61 -12.11 -6.75 5.01
CA GLN A 61 -12.46 -6.98 3.61
C GLN A 61 -11.27 -6.75 2.66
N ILE A 62 -10.06 -7.10 3.11
CA ILE A 62 -8.83 -6.98 2.33
C ILE A 62 -8.45 -8.37 1.83
N GLU A 63 -8.23 -8.50 0.53
CA GLU A 63 -7.76 -9.74 -0.07
C GLU A 63 -6.31 -10.04 0.41
N PRO A 64 -6.03 -11.23 0.98
CA PRO A 64 -4.72 -11.55 1.53
C PRO A 64 -3.58 -11.42 0.52
N ALA A 65 -3.79 -11.86 -0.73
CA ALA A 65 -2.78 -11.76 -1.78
C ALA A 65 -2.40 -10.30 -2.06
N VAL A 66 -3.40 -9.40 -2.13
CA VAL A 66 -3.22 -7.96 -2.33
C VAL A 66 -2.48 -7.35 -1.14
N PHE A 67 -2.87 -7.72 0.08
CA PHE A 67 -2.22 -7.26 1.30
C PHE A 67 -0.74 -7.66 1.35
N PHE A 68 -0.41 -8.93 1.15
CA PHE A 68 0.98 -9.41 1.20
C PHE A 68 1.82 -8.84 0.08
N ALA A 69 1.28 -8.72 -1.13
CA ALA A 69 1.98 -8.08 -2.25
C ALA A 69 2.37 -6.63 -1.90
N ARG A 70 1.43 -5.85 -1.35
CA ARG A 70 1.69 -4.46 -0.91
C ARG A 70 2.67 -4.40 0.27
N ALA A 71 2.50 -5.26 1.27
CA ALA A 71 3.32 -5.24 2.47
C ALA A 71 4.78 -5.64 2.20
N LEU A 72 5.00 -6.57 1.26
CA LEU A 72 6.33 -7.10 0.95
C LEU A 72 7.00 -6.40 -0.24
N ALA A 73 6.30 -5.50 -0.94
CA ALA A 73 6.83 -4.72 -2.04
C ALA A 73 8.09 -3.94 -1.63
N PRO A 74 9.17 -3.91 -2.44
CA PRO A 74 10.34 -3.09 -2.16
C PRO A 74 9.94 -1.60 -2.01
N PRO A 75 10.61 -0.83 -1.14
CA PRO A 75 10.41 0.61 -1.12
C PRO A 75 10.87 1.19 -2.48
N GLY A 76 9.93 1.76 -3.24
CA GLY A 76 10.19 2.28 -4.59
C GLY A 76 9.43 1.56 -5.73
N ASP A 77 8.76 0.44 -5.42
CA ASP A 77 7.81 -0.26 -6.32
C ASP A 77 6.36 0.16 -6.05
N GLU A 78 6.15 1.40 -5.57
CA GLU A 78 4.82 2.00 -5.69
C GLU A 78 4.53 2.11 -7.19
N PRO A 79 3.39 1.61 -7.70
CA PRO A 79 3.04 1.82 -9.09
C PRO A 79 3.05 3.34 -9.29
N ARG A 80 4.06 3.85 -10.01
CA ARG A 80 4.00 5.21 -10.55
C ARG A 80 2.62 5.32 -11.18
N GLU A 81 1.79 6.22 -10.67
CA GLU A 81 0.68 6.73 -11.46
C GLU A 81 1.26 6.98 -12.85
N PRO A 82 0.64 6.45 -13.92
CA PRO A 82 1.25 6.54 -15.24
C PRO A 82 1.59 8.00 -15.45
N GLU A 83 2.89 8.31 -15.52
CA GLU A 83 3.37 9.60 -15.95
C GLU A 83 2.59 9.86 -17.24
N THR A 84 1.68 10.84 -17.21
CA THR A 84 1.04 11.38 -18.40
C THR A 84 2.19 11.85 -19.28
N ARG A 85 2.68 10.92 -20.11
CA ARG A 85 3.75 11.17 -21.06
C ARG A 85 3.27 12.29 -21.95
N ASP A 86 3.98 13.40 -21.85
CA ASP A 86 4.10 14.44 -22.85
C ASP A 86 3.94 13.85 -24.25
N ALA A 87 2.78 14.12 -24.86
CA ALA A 87 2.55 13.86 -26.26
C ALA A 87 2.86 15.14 -27.04
N GLY A 88 4.06 15.20 -27.60
CA GLY A 88 4.41 16.00 -28.78
C GLY A 88 4.59 17.50 -28.52
N THR A 89 5.75 18.06 -28.82
CA THR A 89 6.06 18.34 -30.23
C THR A 89 7.57 18.47 -30.42
N VAL A 90 8.10 17.63 -31.31
CA VAL A 90 9.45 17.68 -31.84
C VAL A 90 9.62 18.93 -32.71
N VAL A 91 10.69 19.68 -32.46
CA VAL A 91 11.16 20.82 -33.27
C VAL A 91 11.50 20.33 -34.68
N GLY A 92 10.78 20.83 -35.68
CA GLY A 92 11.03 20.62 -37.10
C GLY A 92 11.31 21.95 -37.81
N SER A 93 12.56 22.13 -38.16
CA SER A 93 13.22 23.26 -38.79
C SER A 93 12.55 23.87 -40.04
N THR A 94 12.96 25.12 -40.32
CA THR A 94 13.15 25.75 -41.65
C THR A 94 11.95 26.38 -42.38
N LEU A 95 11.91 27.73 -42.34
CA LEU A 95 11.40 28.65 -43.39
C LEU A 95 11.89 28.20 -44.79
N PRO A 96 11.13 28.39 -45.90
CA PRO A 96 11.01 29.76 -46.46
C PRO A 96 9.79 30.10 -47.37
N ARG A 97 9.69 31.43 -47.64
CA ARG A 97 9.08 32.18 -48.78
C ARG A 97 7.56 32.46 -48.84
N ARG A 98 7.23 33.77 -48.73
CA ARG A 98 6.11 34.50 -49.42
C ARG A 98 6.12 34.22 -50.95
N PRO A 99 5.06 34.52 -51.76
CA PRO A 99 3.98 35.54 -51.64
C PRO A 99 2.58 34.91 -51.92
N SER A 100 1.41 35.56 -52.11
CA SER A 100 0.95 36.88 -52.57
C SER A 100 -0.54 37.07 -52.18
N TRP A 101 -1.00 38.33 -52.22
CA TRP A 101 -2.36 38.85 -51.96
C TRP A 101 -3.51 38.19 -52.76
N PRO A 102 -4.77 38.47 -52.35
CA PRO A 102 -5.60 39.42 -53.11
C PRO A 102 -5.88 40.75 -52.38
#